data_AF-A0AAD2PRS1-F1
#
_entry.id   AF-A0AAD2PRS1-F1
#
_cell.length_a   1.000
_cell.length_b   1.000
_cell.length_c   1.000
_cell.angle_alpha   90.00
_cell.angle_beta   90.00
_cell.angle_gamma   90.00
#
_symmetry.space_group_name_H-M   'P 1'
#
loop_
_entity.id
_entity.type
_entity.pdbx_description
1 polymer ?
#
loop_
_entity_poly.entity_id
_entity_poly.type
_entity_poly.pdbx_seq_one_letter_code
_entity_poly.pdbx_strand_id
1 'polypeptide(L)'
;MSVITIDLAMHHLLAEPDDQVLVQAQLDASEEAAMQFLNRRFYLDQVALDSARAGVPAAMQQAKEANAAAVAAAEVVQDHTLRCRQLEYARKALADAYDLADSIAYGMVLNPAIQAACLLKLGHLFANREEVATGTTAVELPLASQHLLMPYRIRMGV
;
A
#
# COMPACT_ATOMS: atom_id res chain seq x y z
N MET A 1 5.32 -7.05 -6.87
CA MET A 1 6.69 -7.56 -6.74
C MET A 1 7.23 -6.93 -5.48
N SER A 2 7.54 -7.74 -4.48
CA SER A 2 8.01 -7.25 -3.20
C SER A 2 9.33 -6.50 -3.36
N VAL A 3 9.52 -5.45 -2.56
CA VAL A 3 10.77 -4.70 -2.48
C VAL A 3 11.81 -5.50 -1.70
N ILE A 4 11.38 -6.21 -0.67
CA ILE A 4 12.20 -7.13 0.11
C ILE A 4 12.33 -8.45 -0.66
N THR A 5 13.52 -9.03 -0.67
CA THR A 5 13.75 -10.30 -1.37
C THR A 5 13.08 -11.46 -0.64
N ILE A 6 12.54 -12.40 -1.43
CA ILE A 6 11.90 -13.60 -0.88
C ILE A 6 12.88 -14.42 -0.03
N ASP A 7 14.15 -14.49 -0.41
CA ASP A 7 15.17 -15.24 0.35
C ASP A 7 15.33 -14.70 1.77
N LEU A 8 15.31 -13.37 1.92
CA LEU A 8 15.40 -12.73 3.23
C LEU A 8 14.14 -12.99 4.07
N ALA A 9 12.97 -12.95 3.44
CA ALA A 9 11.69 -13.24 4.09
C ALA A 9 11.62 -14.70 4.57
N MET A 10 12.02 -15.64 3.72
CA MET A 10 12.12 -17.07 4.07
C MET A 10 13.09 -17.30 5.22
N HIS A 11 14.27 -16.68 5.17
CA HIS A 11 15.26 -16.76 6.24
C HIS A 11 14.76 -16.15 7.56
N HIS A 12 14.02 -15.04 7.51
CA HIS A 12 13.41 -14.43 8.70
C HIS A 12 12.40 -15.36 9.39
N LEU A 13 11.62 -16.09 8.60
CA LEU A 13 10.58 -16.99 9.10
C LEU A 13 11.09 -18.40 9.46
N LEU A 14 12.32 -18.74 9.06
CA LEU A 14 12.82 -20.11 9.06
C LEU A 14 11.88 -21.06 8.31
N ALA A 15 11.27 -20.57 7.23
CA ALA A 15 10.26 -21.29 6.45
C ALA A 15 10.89 -22.31 5.49
N GLU A 16 10.15 -23.37 5.17
CA GLU A 16 10.59 -24.40 4.23
C GLU A 16 10.36 -23.96 2.78
N PRO A 17 11.09 -24.49 1.78
CA PRO A 17 10.91 -24.11 0.38
C PRO A 17 9.47 -24.23 -0.14
N ASP A 18 8.70 -25.18 0.39
CA ASP A 18 7.29 -25.39 0.02
C ASP A 18 6.38 -24.24 0.47
N ASP A 19 6.77 -23.48 1.50
CA ASP A 19 6.02 -22.31 1.99
C ASP A 19 6.25 -21.05 1.13
N GLN A 20 7.18 -21.08 0.17
CA GLN A 20 7.63 -19.88 -0.56
C GLN A 20 6.46 -19.11 -1.20
N VAL A 21 5.47 -19.82 -1.76
CA VAL A 21 4.30 -19.19 -2.38
C VAL A 21 3.45 -18.44 -1.35
N LEU A 22 3.24 -19.04 -0.17
CA LEU A 22 2.50 -18.42 0.92
C LEU A 22 3.28 -17.21 1.48
N VAL A 23 4.58 -17.37 1.73
CA VAL A 23 5.44 -16.31 2.24
C VAL A 23 5.49 -15.13 1.29
N GLN A 24 5.57 -15.37 -0.02
CA GLN A 24 5.54 -14.32 -1.03
C GLN A 24 4.24 -13.51 -0.97
N ALA A 25 3.08 -14.18 -0.89
CA ALA A 25 1.78 -13.50 -0.80
C ALA A 25 1.66 -12.68 0.51
N GLN A 26 2.13 -13.22 1.63
CA GLN A 26 2.11 -12.52 2.92
C GLN A 26 3.12 -11.36 2.97
N LEU A 27 4.26 -11.48 2.27
CA LEU A 27 5.24 -10.43 2.15
C LEU A 27 4.67 -9.25 1.36
N ASP A 28 4.05 -9.52 0.20
CA ASP A 28 3.36 -8.51 -0.59
C ASP A 28 2.27 -7.79 0.24
N ALA A 29 1.48 -8.53 1.01
CA ALA A 29 0.48 -7.95 1.91
C ALA A 29 1.10 -7.11 3.04
N SER A 30 2.21 -7.56 3.61
CA SER A 30 2.91 -6.85 4.69
C SER A 30 3.52 -5.53 4.21
N GLU A 31 4.11 -5.54 3.02
CA GLU A 31 4.64 -4.34 2.38
C GLU A 31 3.54 -3.34 2.02
N GLU A 32 2.46 -3.81 1.38
CA GLU A 32 1.33 -2.96 1.01
C GLU A 32 0.68 -2.34 2.26
N ALA A 33 0.49 -3.10 3.34
CA ALA A 33 -0.01 -2.57 4.61
C ALA A 33 0.92 -1.50 5.20
N ALA A 34 2.25 -1.67 5.10
CA ALA A 34 3.21 -0.68 5.55
C ALA A 34 3.16 0.59 4.68
N MET A 35 3.06 0.45 3.34
CA MET A 35 2.95 1.60 2.43
C MET A 35 1.68 2.41 2.69
N GLN A 36 0.55 1.74 2.92
CA GLN A 36 -0.72 2.36 3.28
C GLN A 36 -0.62 3.09 4.62
N PHE A 37 -0.03 2.46 5.64
CA PHE A 37 0.18 3.11 6.93
C PHE A 37 1.04 4.37 6.80
N LEU A 38 2.12 4.31 6.02
CA LEU A 38 3.03 5.44 5.81
C LEU A 38 2.41 6.57 4.97
N ASN A 39 1.35 6.29 4.21
CA ASN A 39 0.88 7.12 3.09
C ASN A 39 1.99 7.39 2.06
N ARG A 40 2.90 6.42 1.86
CA ARG A 40 4.07 6.54 0.97
C ARG A 40 4.38 5.20 0.34
N ARG A 41 4.79 5.21 -0.93
CA ARG A 41 5.44 4.07 -1.55
C ARG A 41 6.92 4.04 -1.15
N PHE A 42 7.46 2.84 -0.94
CA PHE A 42 8.90 2.65 -0.78
C PHE A 42 9.47 1.77 -1.90
N TYR A 43 10.75 1.96 -2.18
CA TYR A 43 11.43 1.37 -3.33
C TYR A 43 12.78 0.78 -2.91
N LEU A 44 13.29 -0.19 -3.68
CA LEU A 44 14.54 -0.87 -3.37
C LEU A 44 15.73 0.09 -3.33
N ASP A 45 15.80 0.97 -4.32
CA ASP A 45 16.90 1.91 -4.52
C ASP A 45 16.41 3.25 -5.08
N GLN A 46 17.35 4.18 -5.22
CA GLN A 46 17.07 5.52 -5.74
C GLN A 46 16.63 5.49 -7.21
N VAL A 47 17.14 4.54 -8.00
CA VAL A 47 16.80 4.40 -9.43
C VAL A 47 15.32 4.00 -9.59
N ALA A 48 14.84 3.04 -8.80
CA ALA A 48 13.44 2.66 -8.78
C ALA A 48 12.53 3.81 -8.32
N LEU A 49 12.95 4.56 -7.30
CA LEU A 49 12.20 5.74 -6.84
C LEU A 49 12.11 6.83 -7.91
N ASP A 50 13.22 7.17 -8.56
CA ASP A 50 13.26 8.24 -9.56
C ASP A 50 12.49 7.86 -10.83
N SER A 51 12.55 6.58 -11.24
CA SER A 51 11.75 6.09 -12.37
C SER A 51 10.25 6.14 -12.09
N ALA A 52 9.82 5.76 -10.88
CA ALA A 52 8.42 5.87 -10.47
C ALA A 52 7.95 7.34 -10.43
N ARG A 53 8.78 8.24 -9.88
CA ARG A 53 8.50 9.68 -9.84
C ARG A 53 8.39 10.31 -11.22
N ALA A 54 9.24 9.91 -12.17
CA ALA A 54 9.18 10.39 -13.54
C ALA A 54 7.84 10.06 -14.22
N GLY A 55 7.17 8.96 -13.81
CA GLY A 55 5.85 8.58 -14.30
C GLY A 55 4.68 9.39 -13.71
N VAL A 56 4.88 10.09 -12.59
CA VAL A 56 3.80 10.79 -11.86
C VAL A 56 3.10 11.86 -12.72
N PRO A 57 3.80 12.76 -13.43
CA PRO A 57 3.13 13.78 -14.25
C PRO A 57 2.21 13.18 -15.32
N ALA A 58 2.64 12.09 -15.97
CA ALA A 58 1.86 11.39 -16.97
C ALA A 58 0.62 10.72 -16.36
N ALA A 59 0.78 10.07 -15.21
CA ALA A 59 -0.34 9.45 -14.48
C ALA A 59 -1.38 10.48 -14.03
N MET A 60 -0.94 11.65 -13.54
CA MET A 60 -1.85 12.74 -13.16
C MET A 60 -2.62 13.30 -14.37
N GLN A 61 -1.95 13.43 -15.52
CA GLN A 61 -2.60 13.89 -16.75
C GLN A 61 -3.64 12.88 -17.24
N GLN A 62 -3.29 11.59 -17.26
CA GLN A 62 -4.22 10.52 -17.62
C GLN A 62 -5.43 10.47 -16.68
N ALA A 63 -5.24 10.67 -15.37
CA ALA A 63 -6.32 10.72 -14.41
C ALA A 63 -7.29 11.90 -14.65
N LYS A 64 -6.75 13.08 -15.03
CA LYS A 64 -7.57 14.23 -15.42
C LYS A 64 -8.40 13.95 -16.66
N GLU A 65 -7.79 13.36 -17.68
CA GLU A 65 -8.47 13.01 -18.93
C GLU A 65 -9.57 11.96 -18.70
N ALA A 66 -9.29 10.94 -17.90
CA ALA A 66 -10.27 9.93 -17.50
C ALA A 66 -11.43 10.54 -16.72
N ASN A 67 -11.16 11.48 -15.81
CA ASN A 67 -12.20 12.21 -15.08
C ASN A 67 -13.06 13.07 -16.02
N ALA A 68 -12.44 13.82 -16.93
CA ALA A 68 -13.18 14.63 -17.90
C ALA A 68 -14.08 13.77 -18.79
N ALA A 69 -13.60 12.61 -19.24
CA ALA A 69 -14.39 11.65 -19.99
C ALA A 69 -15.56 11.08 -19.17
N ALA A 70 -15.33 10.73 -17.90
CA ALA A 70 -16.37 10.21 -17.01
C ALA A 70 -17.44 11.27 -16.68
N VAL A 71 -17.05 12.54 -16.51
CA VAL A 71 -17.97 13.66 -16.30
C VAL A 71 -18.82 13.89 -17.55
N ALA A 72 -18.21 13.92 -18.74
CA ALA A 72 -18.93 14.05 -19.99
C ALA A 72 -19.93 12.90 -20.21
N ALA A 73 -19.56 11.66 -19.87
CA ALA A 73 -20.46 10.51 -19.92
C ALA A 73 -21.64 10.66 -18.93
N ALA A 74 -21.38 11.14 -17.71
CA ALA A 74 -22.41 11.37 -16.71
C ALA A 74 -23.42 12.45 -17.12
N GLU A 75 -22.97 13.51 -17.79
CA GLU A 75 -23.84 14.62 -18.22
C GLU A 75 -24.90 14.21 -19.24
N VAL A 76 -24.67 13.15 -20.01
CA VAL A 76 -25.63 12.59 -20.98
C VAL A 76 -26.73 11.78 -20.29
N VAL A 77 -26.53 11.36 -19.03
CA VAL A 77 -27.52 10.58 -18.28
C VAL A 77 -28.73 11.43 -17.93
N GLN A 78 -29.90 11.00 -18.41
CA GLN A 78 -31.18 11.70 -18.21
C GLN A 78 -31.66 11.64 -16.75
N ASP A 79 -31.45 10.52 -16.07
CA ASP A 79 -31.81 10.36 -14.66
C ASP A 79 -30.88 11.21 -13.78
N HIS A 80 -31.46 12.19 -13.10
CA HIS A 80 -30.75 13.10 -12.23
C HIS A 80 -29.97 12.39 -11.12
N THR A 81 -30.56 11.37 -10.50
CA THR A 81 -29.97 10.68 -9.35
C THR A 81 -28.74 9.88 -9.77
N LEU A 82 -28.83 9.18 -10.90
CA LEU A 82 -27.73 8.42 -11.48
C LEU A 82 -26.61 9.34 -11.95
N ARG A 83 -26.93 10.47 -12.59
CA ARG A 83 -25.94 11.48 -12.99
C ARG A 83 -25.16 12.00 -11.79
N CYS A 84 -25.83 12.40 -10.72
CA CYS A 84 -25.17 12.86 -9.50
C CYS A 84 -24.22 11.79 -8.93
N ARG A 85 -24.68 10.52 -8.89
CA ARG A 85 -23.86 9.41 -8.41
C ARG A 85 -22.62 9.16 -9.26
N GLN A 86 -22.75 9.23 -10.58
CA GLN A 86 -21.62 9.05 -11.49
C GLN A 86 -20.60 10.19 -11.39
N LEU A 87 -21.07 11.44 -11.22
CA LEU A 87 -20.18 12.58 -10.96
C LEU A 87 -19.40 12.42 -9.66
N GLU A 88 -20.03 11.90 -8.59
CA GLU A 88 -19.34 11.57 -7.34
C GLU A 88 -18.25 10.51 -7.56
N TYR A 89 -18.56 9.43 -8.27
CA TYR A 89 -17.58 8.38 -8.59
C TYR A 89 -16.42 8.91 -9.43
N ALA A 90 -16.68 9.77 -10.42
CA ALA A 90 -15.64 10.40 -11.22
C ALA A 90 -14.70 11.25 -10.34
N ARG A 91 -15.27 12.07 -9.43
CA ARG A 91 -14.49 12.90 -8.50
C ARG A 91 -13.67 12.06 -7.54
N LYS A 92 -14.25 10.99 -6.98
CA LYS A 92 -13.55 10.07 -6.09
C LYS A 92 -12.39 9.38 -6.80
N ALA A 93 -12.59 8.90 -8.02
CA ALA A 93 -11.54 8.27 -8.81
C ALA A 93 -10.37 9.22 -9.10
N LEU A 94 -10.65 10.50 -9.39
CA LEU A 94 -9.59 11.51 -9.57
C LEU A 94 -8.84 11.76 -8.25
N ALA A 95 -9.55 11.91 -7.14
CA ALA A 95 -8.94 12.11 -5.83
C ALA A 95 -8.02 10.93 -5.46
N ASP A 96 -8.48 9.69 -5.66
CA ASP A 96 -7.69 8.48 -5.39
C ASP A 96 -6.45 8.39 -6.27
N ALA A 97 -6.56 8.77 -7.54
CA ALA A 97 -5.42 8.82 -8.45
C ALA A 97 -4.38 9.87 -8.02
N TYR A 98 -4.81 11.01 -7.48
CA TYR A 98 -3.89 12.01 -6.91
C TYR A 98 -3.28 11.57 -5.59
N ASP A 99 -4.03 10.92 -4.71
CA ASP A 99 -3.46 10.37 -3.47
C ASP A 99 -2.41 9.30 -3.78
N LEU A 100 -2.65 8.46 -4.80
CA LEU A 100 -1.65 7.52 -5.31
C LEU A 100 -0.43 8.27 -5.87
N ALA A 101 -0.64 9.26 -6.73
CA ALA A 101 0.44 10.08 -7.30
C ALA A 101 1.30 10.75 -6.20
N ASP A 102 0.66 11.29 -5.17
CA ASP A 102 1.32 11.87 -4.00
C ASP A 102 2.12 10.82 -3.22
N SER A 103 1.57 9.63 -3.02
CA SER A 103 2.27 8.53 -2.33
C SER A 103 3.57 8.12 -3.05
N ILE A 104 3.62 8.26 -4.39
CA ILE A 104 4.82 8.04 -5.22
C ILE A 104 5.74 9.26 -5.17
N ALA A 105 5.20 10.48 -5.32
CA ALA A 105 5.97 11.71 -5.31
C ALA A 105 6.73 11.87 -3.99
N TYR A 106 6.06 11.63 -2.86
CA TYR A 106 6.65 11.59 -1.54
C TYR A 106 7.28 10.24 -1.21
N GLY A 107 7.43 9.31 -2.16
CA GLY A 107 8.03 8.00 -1.93
C GLY A 107 9.45 8.08 -1.37
N MET A 108 9.94 6.95 -0.84
CA MET A 108 11.28 6.86 -0.24
C MET A 108 11.98 5.56 -0.58
N VAL A 109 13.30 5.53 -0.39
CA VAL A 109 14.07 4.28 -0.48
C VAL A 109 13.86 3.47 0.80
N LEU A 110 13.79 2.14 0.66
CA LEU A 110 13.69 1.20 1.76
C LEU A 110 14.84 1.42 2.74
N ASN A 111 14.51 1.55 4.02
CA ASN A 111 15.49 1.66 5.08
C ASN A 111 15.37 0.46 6.05
N PRO A 112 16.38 0.24 6.91
CA PRO A 112 16.36 -0.90 7.83
C PRO A 112 15.16 -0.92 8.79
N ALA A 113 14.63 0.24 9.19
CA ALA A 113 13.48 0.33 10.09
C ALA A 113 12.18 -0.14 9.42
N ILE A 114 11.93 0.29 8.18
CA ILE A 114 10.77 -0.11 7.37
C ILE A 114 10.87 -1.60 7.04
N GLN A 115 12.07 -2.05 6.64
CA GLN A 115 12.31 -3.47 6.37
C GLN A 115 12.01 -4.34 7.60
N ALA A 116 12.52 -3.96 8.77
CA ALA A 116 12.23 -4.67 10.01
C ALA A 116 10.73 -4.66 10.36
N ALA A 117 10.03 -3.52 10.15
CA ALA A 117 8.60 -3.43 10.38
C ALA A 117 7.78 -4.37 9.47
N CYS A 118 8.12 -4.45 8.17
CA CYS A 118 7.50 -5.36 7.22
C CYS A 118 7.76 -6.83 7.60
N LEU A 119 8.99 -7.18 8.00
CA LEU A 119 9.33 -8.54 8.44
C LEU A 119 8.59 -8.94 9.73
N LEU A 120 8.48 -8.03 10.70
CA LEU A 120 7.67 -8.27 11.92
C LEU A 120 6.19 -8.50 11.59
N LYS A 121 5.63 -7.72 10.65
CA LYS A 121 4.26 -7.90 10.18
C LYS A 121 4.09 -9.25 9.46
N LEU A 122 5.06 -9.61 8.62
CA LEU A 122 5.11 -10.90 7.93
C LEU A 122 5.14 -12.07 8.93
N GLY A 123 6.01 -12.01 9.94
CA GLY A 123 6.07 -13.01 11.00
C GLY A 123 4.73 -13.20 11.71
N HIS A 124 4.02 -12.10 11.96
CA HIS A 124 2.67 -12.16 12.53
C HIS A 124 1.67 -12.88 11.59
N LEU A 125 1.67 -12.58 10.29
CA LEU A 125 0.78 -13.20 9.31
C LEU A 125 1.10 -14.69 9.09
N PHE A 126 2.38 -15.07 9.14
CA PHE A 126 2.80 -16.45 8.95
C PHE A 126 2.44 -17.33 10.15
N ALA A 127 2.70 -16.83 11.38
CA ALA A 127 2.43 -17.56 12.61
C ALA A 127 0.93 -17.66 12.94
N ASN A 128 0.14 -16.62 12.63
CA ASN A 128 -1.29 -16.58 12.96
C ASN A 128 -2.13 -16.71 11.70
N ARG A 129 -2.76 -17.89 11.54
CA ARG A 129 -3.65 -18.19 10.39
C ARG A 129 -5.12 -17.82 10.63
N GLU A 130 -5.43 -17.29 11.80
CA GLU A 130 -6.77 -16.89 12.23
C GLU A 130 -6.69 -15.49 12.86
N GLU A 131 -7.74 -14.69 12.66
CA GLU A 131 -7.80 -13.32 13.21
C GLU A 131 -8.07 -13.31 14.72
N VAL A 132 -8.76 -14.34 15.24
CA VAL A 132 -9.12 -14.47 16.65
C VAL A 132 -8.92 -15.91 17.10
N ALA A 133 -7.91 -16.16 17.94
CA ALA A 133 -7.74 -17.45 18.58
C ALA A 133 -8.76 -17.60 19.73
N THR A 134 -9.67 -18.56 19.62
CA THR A 134 -10.62 -18.86 20.70
C THR A 134 -9.96 -19.72 21.78
N GLY A 135 -10.09 -19.35 23.06
CA GLY A 135 -9.63 -20.15 24.20
C GLY A 135 -8.18 -19.95 24.65
N THR A 136 -7.46 -18.95 24.11
CA THR A 136 -6.15 -18.53 24.61
C THR A 136 -6.17 -17.07 25.02
N THR A 137 -5.39 -16.70 26.05
CA THR A 137 -5.14 -15.29 26.36
C THR A 137 -4.15 -14.75 25.33
N ALA A 138 -4.65 -14.07 24.30
CA ALA A 138 -3.81 -13.32 23.37
C ALA A 138 -3.23 -12.10 24.11
N VAL A 139 -1.92 -12.11 24.34
CA VAL A 139 -1.18 -10.92 24.82
C VAL A 139 -0.68 -10.20 23.58
N GLU A 140 -1.28 -9.05 23.26
CA GLU A 140 -0.75 -8.19 22.19
C GLU A 140 0.64 -7.69 22.62
N LEU A 141 1.67 -8.10 21.90
CA LEU A 141 2.98 -7.46 21.99
C LEU A 141 2.81 -6.00 21.53
N PRO A 142 3.39 -5.01 22.25
CA PRO A 142 3.35 -3.61 21.83
C PRO A 142 3.74 -3.50 20.35
N LEU A 143 3.00 -2.71 19.57
CA LEU A 143 3.04 -2.60 18.10
C LEU A 143 4.40 -2.15 17.55
N ALA A 144 5.44 -2.98 17.69
CA ALA A 144 6.83 -2.67 17.36
C ALA A 144 6.96 -2.26 15.90
N SER A 145 6.22 -2.92 15.00
CA SER A 145 6.19 -2.56 13.58
C SER A 145 5.63 -1.15 13.34
N GLN A 146 4.53 -0.76 13.99
CA GLN A 146 3.98 0.60 13.83
C GLN A 146 4.88 1.66 14.44
N HIS A 147 5.49 1.39 15.60
CA HIS A 147 6.45 2.30 16.24
C HIS A 147 7.66 2.57 15.33
N LEU A 148 8.13 1.57 14.57
CA LEU A 148 9.21 1.74 13.59
C LEU A 148 8.77 2.58 12.37
N LEU A 149 7.50 2.49 11.96
CA LEU A 149 6.97 3.21 10.80
C LEU A 149 6.54 4.64 11.12
N MET A 150 6.10 4.91 12.35
CA MET A 150 5.49 6.17 12.76
C MET A 150 6.33 7.44 12.44
N PRO A 151 7.68 7.45 12.59
CA PRO A 151 8.49 8.61 12.22
C PRO A 151 8.50 8.94 10.72
N TYR A 152 8.18 7.98 9.86
CA TYR A 152 8.24 8.14 8.40
C TYR A 152 6.88 8.44 7.76
N ARG A 153 5.80 8.34 8.54
CA ARG A 153 4.42 8.54 8.10
C ARG A 153 4.14 10.01 7.78
N ILE A 154 3.42 10.25 6.69
CA ILE A 154 2.97 11.59 6.28
C ILE A 154 1.44 11.65 6.19
N ARG A 155 0.89 12.87 6.10
CA ARG A 155 -0.57 13.10 5.96
C ARG A 155 -1.36 12.34 7.03
N MET A 156 -0.90 12.42 8.28
CA MET A 156 -1.69 12.03 9.45
C MET A 156 -2.95 12.90 9.40
N GLY A 157 -4.11 12.31 9.08
CA GLY A 157 -5.37 13.04 9.09
C GLY A 157 -5.52 13.78 10.41
N VAL A 158 -5.97 15.03 10.36
CA VAL A 158 -6.39 15.77 11.55
C VAL A 158 -7.82 15.35 11.90
#